data_AF-A0AAW7AAF9-F1
#
_entry.id   AF-A0AAW7AAF9-F1
#
_cell.length_a   1.000
_cell.length_b   1.000
_cell.length_c   1.000
_cell.angle_alpha   90.00
_cell.angle_beta   90.00
_cell.angle_gamma   90.00
#
_symmetry.space_group_name_H-M   'P 1'
#
loop_
_entity.id
_entity.type
_entity.pdbx_description
1 polymer ?
#
loop_
_entity_poly.entity_id
_entity_poly.type
_entity_poly.pdbx_seq_one_letter_code
_entity_poly.pdbx_strand_id
1 'polypeptide(L)'
;MEIYHVSYESGLKQITNDKFSARMWTPESYPHKVLISEFSRKLGSESIYRVCFWSNYSDAVNASTKEFGGKKNVILKFEYNDLVALGFNDSQDDGFPNQYVHLFWIKENTAPSSFSDAGVPFNKISIEVDGQWECFDNYMSKCISTNNIPELGSKPPITKKPWWRFW
;
A
#
# COMPACT_ATOMS: atom_id res chain seq x y z
N MET A 1 9.42 7.08 -13.31
CA MET A 1 8.39 8.03 -12.85
C MET A 1 8.11 7.64 -11.43
N GLU A 2 8.20 8.58 -10.50
CA GLU A 2 7.99 8.28 -9.09
C GLU A 2 6.50 8.26 -8.75
N ILE A 3 6.12 7.36 -7.85
CA ILE A 3 4.78 7.27 -7.29
C ILE A 3 4.88 7.11 -5.77
N TYR A 4 3.84 7.53 -5.06
CA TYR A 4 3.88 7.71 -3.61
C TYR A 4 2.79 6.91 -2.94
N HIS A 5 3.10 6.28 -1.82
CA HIS A 5 2.14 5.51 -1.03
C HIS A 5 2.21 5.92 0.44
N VAL A 6 1.05 6.07 1.07
CA VAL A 6 0.95 6.37 2.50
C VAL A 6 0.67 5.06 3.23
N SER A 7 1.58 4.67 4.12
CA SER A 7 1.45 3.46 4.95
C SER A 7 1.46 3.80 6.43
N TYR A 8 0.72 3.06 7.26
CA TYR A 8 0.93 3.09 8.70
C TYR A 8 2.21 2.33 9.06
N GLU A 9 3.02 2.93 9.94
CA GLU A 9 4.25 2.29 10.46
C GLU A 9 3.97 0.92 11.07
N SER A 10 2.81 0.74 11.71
CA SER A 10 2.43 -0.53 12.34
C SER A 10 2.25 -1.66 11.33
N GLY A 11 1.79 -1.35 10.10
CA GLY A 11 1.66 -2.34 9.04
C GLY A 11 3.02 -2.74 8.47
N LEU A 12 3.89 -1.75 8.25
CA LEU A 12 5.24 -1.98 7.72
C LEU A 12 6.09 -2.89 8.61
N LYS A 13 5.98 -2.73 9.94
CA LYS A 13 6.70 -3.57 10.93
C LYS A 13 6.28 -5.04 10.95
N GLN A 14 5.16 -5.40 10.32
CA GLN A 14 4.67 -6.78 10.25
C GLN A 14 5.19 -7.52 9.01
N ILE A 15 5.82 -6.82 8.09
CA ILE A 15 6.40 -7.43 6.89
C ILE A 15 7.68 -8.17 7.29
N THR A 16 7.79 -9.44 6.91
CA THR A 16 8.86 -10.36 7.34
C THR A 16 9.65 -10.97 6.17
N ASN A 17 9.33 -10.59 4.94
CA ASN A 17 9.88 -11.15 3.71
C ASN A 17 10.54 -10.09 2.81
N ASP A 18 10.93 -8.96 3.39
CA ASP A 18 11.69 -7.86 2.77
C ASP A 18 11.10 -7.30 1.46
N LYS A 19 9.79 -7.49 1.25
CA LYS A 19 9.05 -6.99 0.08
C LYS A 19 7.76 -6.30 0.48
N PHE A 20 7.46 -5.19 -0.19
CA PHE A 20 6.17 -4.53 -0.10
C PHE A 20 5.22 -5.18 -1.11
N SER A 21 4.25 -5.96 -0.62
CA SER A 21 3.31 -6.72 -1.45
C SER A 21 1.90 -6.12 -1.43
N ALA A 22 1.19 -6.22 -2.56
CA ALA A 22 -0.20 -5.79 -2.65
C ALA A 22 -1.11 -6.69 -1.82
N ARG A 23 -2.21 -6.13 -1.29
CA ARG A 23 -3.18 -6.87 -0.47
C ARG A 23 -4.28 -7.45 -1.34
N MET A 24 -4.77 -8.63 -0.99
CA MET A 24 -5.91 -9.26 -1.65
C MET A 24 -7.13 -8.33 -1.55
N TRP A 25 -7.75 -8.10 -2.69
CA TRP A 25 -8.99 -7.36 -2.83
C TRP A 25 -10.17 -8.33 -2.80
N THR A 26 -11.26 -7.93 -2.14
CA THR A 26 -12.53 -8.66 -2.17
C THR A 26 -13.66 -7.73 -2.61
N PRO A 27 -14.73 -8.24 -3.25
CA PRO A 27 -15.85 -7.41 -3.69
C PRO A 27 -16.60 -6.70 -2.55
N GLU A 28 -16.52 -7.21 -1.32
CA GLU A 28 -17.07 -6.56 -0.12
C GLU A 28 -16.21 -5.38 0.35
N SER A 29 -14.96 -5.30 -0.12
CA SER A 29 -14.14 -4.10 0.01
C SER A 29 -14.62 -3.01 -0.96
N TYR A 30 -13.90 -1.88 -1.08
CA TYR A 30 -14.38 -0.79 -1.92
C TYR A 30 -14.54 -1.21 -3.39
N PRO A 31 -15.71 -0.92 -4.00
CA PRO A 31 -16.05 -1.38 -5.34
C PRO A 31 -15.33 -0.56 -6.40
N HIS A 32 -14.09 -0.91 -6.70
CA HIS A 32 -13.41 -0.41 -7.89
C HIS A 32 -14.05 -1.04 -9.13
N LYS A 33 -14.59 -0.25 -10.06
CA LYS A 33 -15.28 -0.75 -11.26
C LYS A 33 -14.39 -1.69 -12.06
N VAL A 34 -13.10 -1.36 -12.17
CA VAL A 34 -12.12 -2.20 -12.87
C VAL A 34 -11.94 -3.53 -12.16
N LEU A 35 -11.78 -3.56 -10.84
CA LEU A 35 -11.58 -4.79 -10.09
C LEU A 35 -12.84 -5.65 -10.04
N ILE A 36 -14.03 -5.04 -9.97
CA ILE A 36 -15.31 -5.76 -10.12
C ILE A 36 -15.40 -6.42 -11.49
N SER A 37 -15.06 -5.69 -12.55
CA SER A 37 -15.09 -6.19 -13.92
C SER A 37 -14.06 -7.30 -14.15
N GLU A 38 -12.89 -7.24 -13.51
CA GLU A 38 -11.90 -8.32 -13.53
C GLU A 38 -12.34 -9.51 -12.69
N PHE A 39 -12.99 -9.26 -11.54
CA PHE A 39 -13.50 -10.31 -10.67
C PHE A 39 -14.62 -11.12 -11.33
N SER A 40 -15.49 -10.49 -12.12
CA SER A 40 -16.53 -11.21 -12.87
C SER A 40 -15.97 -12.06 -14.01
N ARG A 41 -14.76 -11.75 -14.49
CA ARG A 41 -14.04 -12.47 -15.55
C ARG A 41 -13.04 -13.51 -15.02
N LYS A 42 -12.82 -13.57 -13.71
CA LYS A 42 -11.79 -14.42 -13.11
C LYS A 42 -12.14 -15.90 -13.23
N LEU A 43 -11.11 -16.74 -13.36
CA LEU A 43 -11.27 -18.17 -13.14
C LEU A 43 -11.44 -18.44 -11.64
N GLY A 44 -12.17 -19.49 -11.28
CA GLY A 44 -12.52 -19.78 -9.88
C GLY A 44 -11.32 -19.89 -8.92
N SER A 45 -10.12 -20.18 -9.45
CA SER A 45 -8.86 -20.30 -8.71
C SER A 45 -7.98 -19.05 -8.75
N GLU A 46 -8.52 -17.87 -9.08
CA GLU A 46 -7.75 -16.62 -9.08
C GLU A 46 -8.19 -15.66 -7.96
N SER A 47 -7.21 -14.97 -7.42
CA SER A 47 -7.35 -13.84 -6.48
C SER A 47 -6.81 -12.56 -7.12
N ILE A 48 -7.45 -11.44 -6.82
CA ILE A 48 -7.01 -10.11 -7.25
C ILE A 48 -6.31 -9.44 -6.07
N TYR A 49 -5.13 -8.90 -6.30
CA TYR A 49 -4.38 -8.13 -5.31
C TYR A 49 -4.21 -6.70 -5.79
N ARG A 50 -4.25 -5.72 -4.88
CA ARG A 50 -4.19 -4.31 -5.25
C ARG A 50 -3.43 -3.44 -4.24
N VAL A 51 -2.94 -2.31 -4.75
CA VAL A 51 -2.30 -1.23 -3.99
C VAL A 51 -2.53 0.08 -4.73
N CYS A 52 -2.72 1.17 -3.98
CA CYS A 52 -2.96 2.50 -4.54
C CYS A 52 -1.76 3.42 -4.30
N PHE A 53 -1.46 4.27 -5.28
CA PHE A 53 -0.39 5.25 -5.21
C PHE A 53 -0.86 6.61 -5.71
N TRP A 54 -0.40 7.69 -5.10
CA TRP A 54 -0.52 9.04 -5.63
C TRP A 54 0.59 9.29 -6.65
N SER A 55 0.27 9.97 -7.75
CA SER A 55 1.27 10.39 -8.75
C SER A 55 2.17 11.52 -8.25
N ASN A 56 1.71 12.33 -7.29
CA ASN A 56 2.43 13.48 -6.78
C ASN A 56 2.68 13.39 -5.27
N TYR A 57 3.87 13.82 -4.84
CA TYR A 57 4.23 13.86 -3.43
C TYR A 57 3.31 14.80 -2.62
N SER A 58 2.95 15.96 -3.17
CA SER A 58 2.07 16.93 -2.49
C SER A 58 0.69 16.33 -2.17
N ASP A 59 0.17 15.49 -3.07
CA ASP A 59 -1.12 14.83 -2.88
C ASP A 59 -1.01 13.73 -1.82
N ALA A 60 0.09 12.98 -1.80
CA ALA A 60 0.39 12.02 -0.73
C ALA A 60 0.52 12.69 0.65
N VAL A 61 1.18 13.85 0.74
CA VAL A 61 1.28 14.65 1.98
C VAL A 61 -0.09 15.15 2.43
N ASN A 62 -0.89 15.67 1.48
CA ASN A 62 -2.26 16.10 1.77
C ASN A 62 -3.11 14.94 2.29
N ALA A 63 -3.02 13.76 1.68
CA ALA A 63 -3.72 12.57 2.14
C ALA A 63 -3.24 12.13 3.52
N SER A 64 -1.92 11.99 3.72
CA SER A 64 -1.26 11.64 4.98
C SER A 64 -1.77 12.51 6.15
N THR A 65 -1.84 13.82 5.95
CA THR A 65 -2.24 14.78 6.99
C THR A 65 -3.76 14.84 7.21
N LYS A 66 -4.57 14.86 6.15
CA LYS A 66 -6.02 15.11 6.25
C LYS A 66 -6.84 13.84 6.40
N GLU A 67 -6.43 12.75 5.75
CA GLU A 67 -7.22 11.51 5.66
C GLU A 67 -6.68 10.42 6.61
N PHE A 68 -5.36 10.42 6.81
CA PHE A 68 -4.65 9.45 7.66
C PHE A 68 -4.22 10.03 9.03
N GLY A 69 -4.45 11.33 9.28
CA GLY A 69 -3.92 12.15 10.39
C GLY A 69 -4.28 11.80 11.84
N GLY A 70 -4.70 10.56 12.13
CA GLY A 70 -4.95 10.07 13.50
C GLY A 70 -4.03 8.93 13.95
N LYS A 71 -3.11 8.46 13.08
CA LYS A 71 -2.15 7.39 13.36
C LYS A 71 -0.81 7.72 12.73
N LYS A 72 0.29 7.24 13.33
CA LYS A 72 1.63 7.33 12.74
C LYS A 72 1.63 6.65 11.37
N ASN A 73 1.88 7.46 10.35
CA ASN A 73 1.98 7.04 8.96
C ASN A 73 3.23 7.67 8.36
N VAL A 74 3.71 7.05 7.30
CA VAL A 74 4.90 7.44 6.55
C VAL A 74 4.55 7.46 5.08
N ILE A 75 5.30 8.25 4.32
CA ILE A 75 5.20 8.28 2.87
C ILE A 75 6.34 7.44 2.32
N LEU A 76 5.97 6.45 1.52
CA LEU A 76 6.89 5.63 0.75
C LEU A 76 6.88 6.10 -0.71
N LYS A 77 8.04 6.02 -1.35
CA LYS A 77 8.26 6.40 -2.74
C LYS A 77 8.80 5.21 -3.52
N PHE A 78 8.22 4.98 -4.68
CA PHE A 78 8.49 3.84 -5.56
C PHE A 78 8.72 4.33 -6.99
N GLU A 79 9.44 3.55 -7.79
CA GLU A 79 9.44 3.72 -9.23
C GLU A 79 8.24 3.00 -9.85
N TYR A 80 7.46 3.72 -10.65
CA TYR A 80 6.32 3.18 -11.40
C TYR A 80 6.68 1.91 -12.19
N ASN A 81 7.85 1.93 -12.85
CA ASN A 81 8.30 0.84 -13.70
C ASN A 81 8.62 -0.44 -12.90
N ASP A 82 8.94 -0.35 -11.61
CA ASP A 82 9.14 -1.55 -10.79
C ASP A 82 7.83 -2.32 -10.61
N LEU A 83 6.69 -1.64 -10.47
CA LEU A 83 5.38 -2.28 -10.35
C LEU A 83 4.96 -2.92 -11.68
N VAL A 84 5.15 -2.21 -12.79
CA VAL A 84 4.85 -2.75 -14.13
C VAL A 84 5.73 -3.97 -14.44
N ALA A 85 7.02 -3.92 -14.10
CA ALA A 85 7.94 -5.04 -14.30
C ALA A 85 7.56 -6.28 -13.46
N LEU A 86 6.88 -6.09 -12.33
CA LEU A 86 6.32 -7.16 -11.50
C LEU A 86 5.00 -7.74 -12.04
N GLY A 87 4.48 -7.21 -13.15
CA GLY A 87 3.24 -7.69 -13.78
C GLY A 87 1.97 -7.04 -13.27
N PHE A 88 2.07 -5.95 -12.49
CA PHE A 88 0.89 -5.18 -12.12
C PHE A 88 0.32 -4.43 -13.33
N ASN A 89 -1.01 -4.47 -13.43
CA ASN A 89 -1.77 -3.58 -14.29
C ASN A 89 -1.96 -2.26 -13.56
N ASP A 90 -1.95 -1.15 -14.31
CA ASP A 90 -2.26 0.18 -13.81
C ASP A 90 -3.61 0.65 -14.35
N SER A 91 -4.34 1.38 -13.52
CA SER A 91 -5.60 2.02 -13.86
C SER A 91 -5.80 3.24 -12.97
N GLN A 92 -6.57 4.22 -13.41
CA GLN A 92 -6.96 5.28 -12.50
C GLN A 92 -7.87 4.72 -11.39
N ASP A 93 -7.62 5.10 -10.14
CA ASP A 93 -8.48 4.76 -9.03
C ASP A 93 -9.78 5.58 -9.14
N ASP A 94 -10.85 4.88 -9.51
CA ASP A 94 -12.18 5.46 -9.70
C ASP A 94 -12.85 5.88 -8.38
N GLY A 95 -12.27 5.53 -7.24
CA GLY A 95 -12.64 6.06 -5.93
C GLY A 95 -12.16 7.49 -5.68
N PHE A 96 -11.24 7.99 -6.50
CA PHE A 96 -10.66 9.33 -6.38
C PHE A 96 -10.77 10.12 -7.70
N PRO A 97 -11.99 10.48 -8.13
CA PRO A 97 -12.24 11.03 -9.48
C PRO A 97 -11.55 12.37 -9.78
N ASN A 98 -10.96 13.04 -8.79
CA ASN A 98 -10.24 14.32 -8.93
C ASN A 98 -8.79 14.27 -8.43
N GLN A 99 -8.28 13.10 -8.06
CA GLN A 99 -6.88 12.94 -7.65
C GLN A 99 -6.20 11.99 -8.64
N TYR A 100 -4.94 12.29 -8.99
CA TYR A 100 -4.12 11.37 -9.79
C TYR A 100 -3.66 10.23 -8.88
N VAL A 101 -4.56 9.27 -8.65
CA VAL A 101 -4.29 8.06 -7.89
C VAL A 101 -4.29 6.89 -8.88
N HIS A 102 -3.17 6.17 -8.89
CA HIS A 102 -2.99 4.93 -9.61
C HIS A 102 -3.47 3.78 -8.72
N LEU A 103 -4.36 2.96 -9.27
CA LEU A 103 -4.73 1.67 -8.74
C LEU A 103 -3.93 0.60 -9.50
N PHE A 104 -2.90 0.07 -8.84
CA PHE A 104 -2.17 -1.07 -9.34
C PHE A 104 -2.82 -2.36 -8.86
N TRP A 105 -2.98 -3.32 -9.76
CA TRP A 105 -3.56 -4.61 -9.44
C TRP A 105 -2.99 -5.77 -10.28
N ILE A 106 -2.98 -6.97 -9.70
CA ILE A 106 -2.50 -8.19 -10.33
C ILE A 106 -3.45 -9.35 -10.01
N LYS A 107 -3.59 -10.28 -10.96
CA LYS A 107 -4.26 -11.56 -10.75
C LYS A 107 -3.21 -12.63 -10.51
N GLU A 108 -3.37 -13.38 -9.44
CA GLU A 108 -2.52 -14.53 -9.13
C GLU A 108 -3.43 -15.72 -8.83
N ASN A 109 -2.90 -16.94 -9.00
CA ASN A 109 -3.60 -18.12 -8.53
C ASN A 109 -3.86 -17.99 -7.02
N THR A 110 -5.01 -18.45 -6.56
CA THR A 110 -5.45 -18.34 -5.17
C THR A 110 -4.42 -18.99 -4.25
N ALA A 111 -3.58 -18.14 -3.66
CA ALA A 111 -2.69 -18.50 -2.58
C ALA A 111 -3.46 -18.43 -1.25
N PRO A 112 -3.04 -19.17 -0.20
CA PRO A 112 -3.59 -18.99 1.15
C PRO A 112 -3.26 -17.61 1.75
N SER A 113 -2.41 -16.82 1.09
CA SER A 113 -1.92 -15.53 1.56
C SER A 113 -2.90 -14.39 1.27
N SER A 114 -3.05 -13.50 2.24
CA SER A 114 -3.74 -12.20 2.06
C SER A 114 -2.92 -11.18 1.27
N PHE A 115 -1.69 -11.52 0.88
CA PHE A 115 -0.77 -10.68 0.13
C PHE A 115 -0.27 -11.38 -1.12
N SER A 116 -0.02 -10.58 -2.14
CA SER A 116 0.50 -11.01 -3.44
C SER A 116 1.88 -11.62 -3.32
N ASP A 117 2.17 -12.61 -4.16
CA ASP A 117 3.51 -13.15 -4.32
C ASP A 117 4.43 -12.13 -4.99
N ALA A 118 3.91 -11.31 -5.90
CA ALA A 118 4.60 -10.13 -6.37
C ALA A 118 4.76 -9.08 -5.24
N GLY A 119 5.91 -8.41 -5.24
CA GLY A 119 6.19 -7.35 -4.28
C GLY A 119 7.47 -6.62 -4.61
N VAL A 120 7.52 -5.34 -4.28
CA VAL A 120 8.69 -4.50 -4.50
C VAL A 120 9.68 -4.74 -3.36
N PRO A 121 10.93 -5.16 -3.65
CA PRO A 121 11.95 -5.31 -2.62
C PRO A 121 12.21 -4.00 -1.87
N PHE A 122 12.44 -4.08 -0.56
CA PHE A 122 12.62 -2.88 0.28
C PHE A 122 13.78 -1.98 -0.16
N ASN A 123 14.84 -2.54 -0.72
CA ASN A 123 15.99 -1.77 -1.22
C ASN A 123 15.68 -0.91 -2.46
N LYS A 124 14.51 -1.08 -3.08
CA LYS A 124 14.01 -0.24 -4.19
C LYS A 124 13.01 0.83 -3.72
N ILE A 125 12.69 0.86 -2.44
CA ILE A 125 11.70 1.77 -1.86
C ILE A 125 12.45 2.85 -1.08
N SER A 126 12.02 4.10 -1.23
CA SER A 126 12.44 5.17 -0.33
C SER A 126 11.34 5.49 0.67
N ILE A 127 11.71 5.91 1.88
CA ILE A 127 10.80 6.35 2.93
C ILE A 127 11.13 7.80 3.30
N GLU A 128 10.09 8.59 3.54
CA GLU A 128 10.23 9.96 4.05
C GLU A 128 10.34 9.94 5.57
N VAL A 129 11.41 10.56 6.08
CA VAL A 129 11.69 10.72 7.51
C VAL A 129 12.22 12.14 7.72
N ASP A 130 11.50 12.94 8.52
CA ASP A 130 11.90 14.29 8.92
C ASP A 130 12.32 15.22 7.76
N GLY A 131 11.59 15.16 6.64
CA GLY A 131 11.83 15.97 5.44
C GLY A 131 12.86 15.38 4.48
N GLN A 132 13.41 14.20 4.75
CA GLN A 132 14.45 13.56 3.95
C GLN A 132 14.02 12.19 3.45
N TRP A 133 14.51 11.80 2.28
CA TRP A 133 14.30 10.47 1.72
C TRP A 133 15.45 9.54 2.12
N GLU A 134 15.12 8.45 2.77
CA GLU A 134 16.05 7.37 3.11
C GLU A 134 15.69 6.08 2.38
N CYS A 135 16.67 5.18 2.21
CA CYS A 135 16.39 3.81 1.74
C CYS A 135 15.55 3.07 2.79
N PHE A 136 14.44 2.47 2.35
CA PHE A 136 13.48 1.83 3.25
C PHE A 136 14.05 0.59 3.95
N ASP A 137 14.88 -0.18 3.25
CA ASP A 137 15.57 -1.36 3.81
C ASP A 137 16.47 -1.00 5.02
N ASN A 138 17.20 0.11 4.90
CA ASN A 138 18.02 0.65 5.98
C ASN A 138 17.15 1.12 7.16
N TYR A 139 16.04 1.80 6.87
CA TYR A 139 15.10 2.23 7.90
C TYR A 139 14.52 1.05 8.69
N MET A 140 14.06 0.00 7.99
CA MET A 140 13.50 -1.19 8.61
C MET A 140 14.53 -1.93 9.47
N SER A 141 15.77 -2.05 8.98
CA SER A 141 16.89 -2.60 9.75
C SER A 141 17.16 -1.82 11.06
N LYS A 142 17.11 -0.48 11.02
CA LYS A 142 17.24 0.37 12.21
C LYS A 142 16.09 0.13 13.20
N CYS A 143 14.86 0.03 12.72
CA CYS A 143 13.69 -0.25 13.58
C CYS A 143 13.77 -1.61 14.27
N ILE A 144 14.27 -2.64 13.60
CA ILE A 144 14.45 -3.98 14.18
C ILE A 144 15.59 -3.99 15.20
N SER A 145 16.72 -3.35 14.88
CA SER A 145 17.93 -3.38 15.72
C SER A 145 17.80 -2.64 17.06
N THR A 146 16.88 -1.69 17.17
CA THR A 146 16.77 -0.81 18.35
C THR A 146 15.92 -1.37 19.50
N ASN A 147 15.23 -2.52 19.35
CA ASN A 147 14.24 -3.05 20.33
C ASN A 147 13.22 -2.01 20.87
N ASN A 148 13.15 -0.83 20.27
CA ASN A 148 12.17 0.20 20.56
C ASN A 148 10.90 -0.20 19.83
N ILE A 149 10.21 -1.20 20.39
CA ILE A 149 8.80 -1.47 20.14
C ILE A 149 8.05 -0.45 21.00
N PRO A 150 7.50 0.65 20.45
CA PRO A 150 6.68 1.54 21.26
C PRO A 150 5.45 0.75 21.72
N GLU A 151 5.15 0.76 23.02
CA GLU A 151 4.00 0.08 23.59
C GLU A 151 2.71 0.41 22.84
N LEU A 152 1.91 -0.63 22.55
CA LEU A 152 0.62 -0.51 21.89
C LEU A 152 -0.38 0.24 22.79
N GLY A 153 -0.66 1.49 22.46
CA GLY A 153 -1.88 2.17 22.86
C GLY A 153 -3.11 1.44 22.31
N SER A 154 -4.06 1.18 23.20
CA SER A 154 -5.29 0.39 23.11
C SER A 154 -6.18 0.55 21.85
N LYS A 155 -7.01 -0.49 21.63
CA LYS A 155 -8.10 -0.61 20.61
C LYS A 155 -8.79 0.72 20.28
N PRO A 156 -9.01 1.05 18.99
CA PRO A 156 -9.64 2.30 18.60
C PRO A 156 -11.18 2.25 18.79
N PRO A 157 -11.83 3.41 19.02
CA PRO A 157 -13.29 3.49 18.97
C PRO A 157 -13.81 3.13 17.57
N ILE A 158 -14.98 2.50 17.56
CA ILE A 158 -15.76 2.23 16.35
C ILE A 158 -16.43 3.54 15.94
N THR A 159 -15.81 4.26 15.02
CA THR A 159 -16.48 5.27 14.20
C THR A 159 -16.33 4.86 12.74
N LYS A 160 -17.32 5.17 11.89
CA LYS A 160 -17.35 4.81 10.47
C LYS A 160 -16.08 5.35 9.79
N LYS A 161 -15.11 4.47 9.55
CA LYS A 161 -13.79 4.80 9.03
C LYS A 161 -13.81 4.69 7.51
N PRO A 162 -13.15 5.61 6.79
CA PRO A 162 -12.91 5.42 5.38
C PRO A 162 -12.02 4.18 5.15
N TRP A 163 -12.33 3.44 4.10
CA TRP A 163 -11.88 2.07 3.79
C TRP A 163 -10.45 1.99 3.22
N TRP A 164 -9.82 3.12 2.90
CA TRP A 164 -8.40 3.17 2.52
C TRP A 164 -7.44 3.04 3.71
N ARG A 165 -7.96 2.92 4.94
CA ARG A 165 -7.21 2.76 6.19
C ARG A 165 -6.62 1.37 6.43
N PHE A 166 -6.40 0.57 5.39
CA PHE A 166 -5.89 -0.79 5.52
C PHE A 166 -4.46 -0.93 5.04
N TRP A 167 -3.57 -0.16 5.65
CA TRP A 167 -2.13 -0.41 5.76
C TRP A 167 -1.62 0.25 7.01
#